data_AF-A0A7S0XMB0-F1
#
_entry.id   AF-A0A7S0XMB0-F1
#
_cell.length_a   1.000
_cell.length_b   1.000
_cell.length_c   1.000
_cell.angle_alpha   90.00
_cell.angle_beta   90.00
_cell.angle_gamma   90.00
#
_symmetry.space_group_name_H-M   'P 1'
#
loop_
_entity.id
_entity.type
_entity.pdbx_description
1 polymer ?
#
loop_
_entity_poly.entity_id
_entity_poly.type
_entity_poly.pdbx_seq_one_letter_code
_entity_poly.pdbx_strand_id
1 'polypeptide(L)'
;FVFDERVDESQLVMPDALSKAYLLVERAARLVAEESAACKLIHDVEEYVGRFNRGAMNVIFKWCCGHSFQKVCASTTLFEGSLIRVMRRLEELLRQLATATKSIGNTELHEKF
;
A
#
# COMPACT_ATOMS: atom_id res chain seq x y z
N PHE A 1 1.57 3.61 1.68
CA PHE A 1 3.02 3.35 1.82
C PHE A 1 3.83 3.98 0.69
N VAL A 2 3.57 3.64 -0.57
CA VAL A 2 4.38 4.11 -1.72
C VAL A 2 3.63 5.04 -2.67
N PHE A 3 2.38 5.35 -2.35
CA PHE A 3 1.43 6.07 -3.18
C PHE A 3 0.69 7.10 -2.35
N ASP A 4 0.71 8.36 -2.81
CA ASP A 4 0.16 9.52 -2.09
C ASP A 4 -0.77 10.38 -2.99
N GLU A 5 -0.92 10.02 -4.27
CA GLU A 5 -1.72 10.79 -5.22
C GLU A 5 -3.22 10.59 -4.95
N ARG A 6 -4.01 11.64 -5.15
CA ARG A 6 -5.48 11.52 -5.09
C ARG A 6 -5.98 10.72 -6.27
N VAL A 7 -6.95 9.84 -6.01
CA VAL A 7 -7.64 9.03 -7.02
C VAL A 7 -9.13 9.30 -6.98
N ASP A 8 -9.81 8.96 -8.07
CA ASP A 8 -11.27 9.00 -8.13
C ASP A 8 -11.86 7.90 -7.23
N GLU A 9 -13.00 8.18 -6.57
CA GLU A 9 -13.65 7.23 -5.66
C GLU A 9 -14.04 5.92 -6.35
N SER A 10 -14.36 5.96 -7.65
CA SER A 10 -14.64 4.75 -8.44
C SER A 10 -13.47 3.76 -8.47
N GLN A 11 -12.23 4.25 -8.30
CA GLN A 11 -11.02 3.44 -8.28
C GLN A 11 -10.72 2.83 -6.90
N LEU A 12 -11.41 3.29 -5.86
CA LEU A 12 -11.32 2.74 -4.51
C LEU A 12 -12.13 1.45 -4.33
N VAL A 13 -12.99 1.12 -5.30
CA VAL A 13 -13.74 -0.14 -5.30
C VAL A 13 -12.78 -1.28 -5.62
N MET A 14 -12.64 -2.21 -4.67
CA MET A 14 -11.69 -3.31 -4.73
C MET A 14 -12.33 -4.62 -4.25
N PRO A 15 -11.80 -5.79 -4.67
CA PRO A 15 -12.26 -7.08 -4.20
C PRO A 15 -12.22 -7.19 -2.67
N ASP A 16 -13.14 -7.97 -2.11
CA ASP A 16 -13.31 -8.15 -0.66
C ASP A 16 -12.01 -8.53 0.06
N ALA A 17 -11.18 -9.38 -0.55
CA ALA A 17 -9.87 -9.75 -0.01
C ALA A 17 -8.93 -8.55 0.18
N LEU A 18 -8.89 -7.63 -0.79
CA LEU A 18 -8.05 -6.43 -0.70
C LEU A 18 -8.64 -5.43 0.30
N SER A 19 -9.97 -5.29 0.35
CA SER A 19 -10.66 -4.44 1.32
C SER A 19 -10.36 -4.89 2.76
N LYS A 20 -10.43 -6.20 3.02
CA LYS A 20 -10.09 -6.79 4.32
C LYS A 20 -8.63 -6.55 4.70
N ALA A 21 -7.71 -6.74 3.75
CA ALA A 21 -6.28 -6.48 3.98
C ALA A 21 -6.02 -4.99 4.30
N TYR A 22 -6.66 -4.07 3.58
CA TYR A 22 -6.57 -2.64 3.85
C TYR A 22 -7.07 -2.28 5.26
N LEU A 23 -8.17 -2.88 5.69
CA LEU A 23 -8.77 -2.64 7.01
C LEU A 23 -7.81 -3.05 8.15
N LEU A 24 -6.98 -4.07 7.94
CA LEU A 24 -5.92 -4.42 8.90
C LEU A 24 -4.83 -3.35 8.99
N VAL A 25 -4.42 -2.78 7.86
CA VAL A 25 -3.46 -1.67 7.82
C VAL A 25 -4.04 -0.44 8.50
N GLU A 26 -5.30 -0.12 8.23
CA GLU A 26 -5.99 1.03 8.83
C GLU A 26 -6.09 0.89 10.35
N ARG A 27 -6.46 -0.29 10.85
CA ARG A 27 -6.49 -0.58 12.29
C ARG A 27 -5.11 -0.45 12.95
N ALA A 28 -4.08 -1.00 12.32
CA ALA A 28 -2.72 -0.91 12.83
C ALA A 28 -2.22 0.55 12.85
N ALA A 29 -2.48 1.31 11.78
CA ALA A 29 -2.14 2.73 11.69
C ALA A 29 -2.85 3.55 12.77
N ARG A 30 -4.14 3.28 13.01
CA ARG A 30 -4.94 3.94 14.04
C ARG A 30 -4.40 3.67 15.43
N LEU A 31 -4.08 2.41 15.75
CA LEU A 31 -3.47 2.04 17.03
C LEU A 31 -2.15 2.79 17.26
N VAL A 32 -1.27 2.82 16.25
CA VAL A 32 0.00 3.57 16.35
C VAL A 32 -0.25 5.07 16.54
N ALA A 33 -1.23 5.64 15.84
CA ALA A 33 -1.55 7.06 15.91
C ALA A 33 -2.14 7.46 17.27
N GLU A 34 -3.05 6.66 17.83
CA GLU A 34 -3.66 6.88 19.14
C GLU A 34 -2.61 6.85 20.26
N GLU A 35 -1.73 5.84 20.26
CA GLU A 35 -0.62 5.75 21.22
C GLU A 35 0.37 6.91 21.05
N SER A 36 0.68 7.28 19.81
CA SER A 36 1.56 8.42 19.52
C SER A 36 0.95 9.75 19.97
N ALA A 37 -0.38 9.91 19.87
CA ALA A 37 -1.10 11.08 20.35
C ALA A 37 -1.12 11.16 21.88
N ALA A 38 -1.29 10.03 22.57
CA ALA A 38 -1.14 9.94 24.03
C ALA A 38 0.27 10.37 24.49
N CYS A 39 1.29 10.05 23.69
CA CYS A 39 2.67 10.51 23.88
C CYS A 39 2.96 11.94 23.38
N LYS A 40 1.96 12.68 22.88
CA LYS A 40 2.08 14.06 22.34
C LYS A 40 2.99 14.19 21.11
N LEU A 41 3.19 13.10 20.35
CA LEU A 41 3.98 13.07 19.12
C LEU A 41 3.14 13.33 17.86
N ILE A 42 1.87 12.95 17.90
CA ILE A 42 0.92 13.13 16.79
C ILE A 42 -0.27 13.95 17.29
N HIS A 43 -0.72 14.89 16.46
CA HIS A 43 -1.84 15.78 16.80
C HIS A 43 -3.16 15.36 16.15
N ASP A 44 -3.10 14.66 15.01
CA ASP A 44 -4.29 14.22 14.26
C ASP A 44 -4.17 12.75 13.83
N VAL A 45 -5.03 11.92 14.41
CA VAL A 45 -5.11 10.48 14.14
C VAL A 45 -5.66 10.21 12.74
N GLU A 46 -6.69 10.95 12.31
CA GLU A 46 -7.31 10.74 11.01
C GLU A 46 -6.39 11.16 9.89
N GLU A 47 -5.62 12.24 10.06
CA GLU A 47 -4.60 12.63 9.10
C GLU A 47 -3.54 11.54 8.94
N TYR A 48 -3.06 10.95 10.05
CA TYR A 48 -2.06 9.88 10.01
C TYR A 48 -2.59 8.64 9.28
N VAL A 49 -3.80 8.19 9.63
CA VAL A 49 -4.44 7.03 9.00
C VAL A 49 -4.71 7.32 7.52
N GLY A 50 -5.13 8.54 7.18
CA GLY A 50 -5.40 8.98 5.81
C GLY A 50 -4.18 8.99 4.88
N ARG A 51 -2.95 8.97 5.42
CA ARG A 51 -1.71 8.84 4.61
C ARG A 51 -1.57 7.46 3.96
N PHE A 52 -2.25 6.43 4.47
CA PHE A 52 -2.23 5.11 3.88
C PHE A 52 -3.22 5.01 2.71
N ASN A 53 -2.88 5.62 1.58
CA ASN A 53 -3.75 5.66 0.42
C ASN A 53 -3.84 4.29 -0.30
N ARG A 54 -5.08 3.83 -0.55
CA ARG A 54 -5.38 2.54 -1.22
C ARG A 54 -5.62 2.62 -2.72
N GLY A 55 -5.54 3.81 -3.33
CA GLY A 55 -5.91 4.07 -4.72
C GLY A 55 -5.15 3.25 -5.76
N ALA A 56 -3.91 2.86 -5.48
CA ALA A 56 -3.11 2.01 -6.37
C ALA A 56 -3.32 0.50 -6.15
N MET A 57 -3.99 0.05 -5.07
CA MET A 57 -4.02 -1.37 -4.67
C MET A 57 -4.61 -2.28 -5.75
N ASN A 58 -5.75 -1.91 -6.35
CA ASN A 58 -6.42 -2.73 -7.35
C ASN A 58 -5.58 -2.86 -8.64
N VAL A 59 -4.94 -1.76 -9.04
CA VAL A 59 -4.12 -1.68 -10.26
C VAL A 59 -2.85 -2.52 -10.12
N ILE A 60 -2.16 -2.42 -8.99
CA ILE A 60 -0.99 -3.24 -8.68
C ILE A 60 -1.37 -4.72 -8.57
N PHE A 61 -2.52 -5.04 -7.95
CA PHE A 61 -2.99 -6.42 -7.88
C PHE A 61 -3.21 -7.04 -9.26
N LYS A 62 -3.87 -6.32 -10.19
CA LYS A 62 -4.03 -6.77 -11.58
C LYS A 62 -2.70 -7.01 -12.29
N TRP A 63 -1.73 -6.13 -12.08
CA TRP A 63 -0.38 -6.29 -12.60
C TRP A 63 0.28 -7.58 -12.08
N CYS A 64 0.23 -7.83 -10.76
CA CYS A 64 0.73 -9.07 -10.16
C CYS A 64 0.02 -10.33 -10.68
N CYS A 65 -1.25 -10.23 -11.08
CA CYS A 65 -2.00 -11.30 -11.74
C CYS A 65 -1.66 -11.47 -13.23
N GLY A 66 -0.63 -10.81 -13.75
CA GLY A 66 -0.12 -11.00 -15.13
C GLY A 66 -0.85 -10.21 -16.20
N HIS A 67 -1.63 -9.18 -15.84
CA HIS A 67 -2.23 -8.29 -16.85
C HIS A 67 -1.14 -7.48 -17.57
N SER A 68 -1.30 -7.27 -18.89
CA SER A 68 -0.38 -6.40 -19.64
C SER A 68 -0.46 -4.96 -19.14
N PHE A 69 0.64 -4.21 -19.31
CA PHE A 69 0.70 -2.83 -18.83
C PHE A 69 -0.39 -1.96 -19.45
N GLN A 70 -0.69 -2.18 -20.73
CA GLN A 70 -1.81 -1.52 -21.43
C GLN A 70 -3.16 -1.76 -20.74
N LYS A 71 -3.48 -3.00 -20.36
CA LYS A 71 -4.73 -3.34 -19.66
C LYS A 71 -4.80 -2.70 -18.28
N VAL A 72 -3.66 -2.65 -17.58
CA VAL A 72 -3.54 -2.02 -16.27
C VAL A 72 -3.81 -0.52 -16.37
N CYS A 73 -3.15 0.18 -17.32
CA CYS A 73 -3.35 1.60 -17.57
C CYS A 73 -4.78 1.93 -17.97
N ALA A 74 -5.41 1.11 -18.82
CA ALA A 74 -6.81 1.30 -19.22
C ALA A 74 -7.83 1.11 -18.06
N SER A 75 -7.41 0.52 -16.94
CA SER A 75 -8.27 0.27 -15.78
C SER A 75 -8.15 1.34 -14.69
N THR A 76 -7.40 2.41 -14.95
CA THR A 76 -7.13 3.48 -13.99
C THR A 76 -7.04 4.84 -14.69
N THR A 77 -7.35 5.92 -13.98
CA THR A 77 -7.12 7.29 -14.43
C THR A 77 -5.73 7.82 -14.05
N LEU A 78 -4.92 7.00 -13.37
CA LEU A 78 -3.55 7.35 -13.02
C LEU A 78 -2.67 7.41 -14.26
N PHE A 79 -1.82 8.43 -14.33
CA PHE A 79 -0.79 8.52 -15.37
C PHE A 79 0.17 7.33 -15.30
N GLU A 80 0.61 6.87 -16.47
CA GLU A 80 1.52 5.72 -16.62
C GLU A 80 2.83 5.97 -15.87
N GLY A 81 3.33 7.21 -15.90
CA GLY A 81 4.50 7.63 -15.15
C GLY A 81 4.32 7.47 -13.63
N SER A 82 3.14 7.75 -13.10
CA SER A 82 2.81 7.52 -11.68
C SER A 82 2.80 6.03 -11.36
N LEU A 83 2.19 5.21 -12.22
CA LEU A 83 2.17 3.75 -12.03
C LEU A 83 3.57 3.14 -12.01
N ILE A 84 4.42 3.49 -12.98
CA ILE A 84 5.81 3.01 -13.02
C ILE A 84 6.56 3.42 -11.76
N ARG A 85 6.37 4.66 -11.28
CA ARG A 85 7.01 5.16 -10.06
C ARG A 85 6.55 4.39 -8.82
N VAL A 86 5.25 4.11 -8.71
CA VAL A 86 4.68 3.29 -7.62
C VAL A 86 5.22 1.87 -7.66
N MET A 87 5.27 1.23 -8.83
CA MET A 87 5.82 -0.12 -8.99
C MET A 87 7.28 -0.20 -8.54
N ARG A 88 8.12 0.76 -8.97
CA ARG A 88 9.53 0.79 -8.58
C ARG A 88 9.73 1.06 -7.08
N ARG A 89 8.93 1.96 -6.50
CA ARG A 89 8.94 2.21 -5.05
C ARG A 89 8.47 1.00 -4.26
N LEU A 90 7.47 0.27 -4.77
CA LEU A 90 6.98 -0.96 -4.15
C LEU A 90 8.03 -2.07 -4.21
N GLU A 91 8.72 -2.23 -5.35
CA GLU A 91 9.83 -3.18 -5.50
C GLU A 91 10.92 -2.91 -4.45
N GLU A 92 11.33 -1.65 -4.31
CA GLU A 92 12.32 -1.26 -3.30
C GLU A 92 11.84 -1.57 -1.88
N LEU A 93 10.59 -1.26 -1.56
CA LEU A 93 10.00 -1.58 -0.26
C LEU A 93 9.99 -3.09 0.01
N LEU A 94 9.67 -3.93 -0.98
CA LEU A 94 9.68 -5.39 -0.86
C LEU A 94 11.09 -5.92 -0.57
N ARG A 95 12.12 -5.40 -1.26
CA ARG A 95 13.53 -5.74 -0.98
C ARG A 95 13.96 -5.38 0.44
N GLN A 96 13.51 -4.22 0.94
CA GLN A 96 13.76 -3.79 2.31
C GLN A 96 13.06 -4.71 3.33
N LEU A 97 11.81 -5.11 3.06
CA LEU A 97 11.09 -6.08 3.89
C LEU A 97 11.76 -7.44 3.91
N ALA A 98 12.17 -7.98 2.75
CA ALA A 98 12.91 -9.23 2.66
C ALA A 98 14.21 -9.17 3.49
N THR A 99 14.92 -8.05 3.46
CA THR A 99 16.13 -7.86 4.26
C THR A 99 15.83 -7.83 5.76
N ALA A 100 14.75 -7.15 6.16
CA ALA A 100 14.31 -7.08 7.56
C ALA A 100 13.80 -8.42 8.10
N THR A 101 13.09 -9.21 7.30
CA THR A 101 12.59 -10.53 7.73
C THR A 101 13.72 -11.54 7.89
N LYS A 102 14.75 -11.45 7.03
CA LYS A 102 15.97 -12.24 7.18
C LYS A 102 16.72 -11.92 8.48
N SER A 103 16.82 -10.65 8.89
CA SER A 103 17.55 -10.27 10.10
C SER A 103 16.88 -10.73 11.40
N ILE A 104 15.56 -10.90 11.39
CA ILE A 104 14.80 -11.47 12.53
C ILE A 104 14.67 -13.00 12.48
N GLY A 105 15.29 -13.67 11.50
CA GLY A 105 15.28 -15.13 11.35
C GLY A 105 13.98 -15.71 10.80
N ASN A 106 13.11 -14.90 10.19
CA ASN A 106 11.87 -15.38 9.57
C ASN A 106 12.09 -15.66 8.08
N THR A 107 12.52 -16.89 7.79
CA THR A 107 12.84 -17.32 6.41
C THR A 107 11.60 -17.45 5.52
N GLU A 108 10.45 -17.85 6.08
CA GLU A 108 9.18 -17.96 5.32
C GLU A 108 8.75 -16.60 4.74
N LEU A 109 8.80 -15.54 5.55
CA LEU A 109 8.50 -14.20 5.06
C LEU A 109 9.58 -13.64 4.14
N HIS A 110 10.84 -14.03 4.33
CA HIS A 110 11.93 -13.64 3.41
C HIS A 110 11.71 -14.21 2.00
N GLU A 111 11.33 -15.48 1.89
CA GLU A 111 11.07 -16.11 0.58
C GLU A 111 9.80 -15.57 -0.09
N LYS A 112 8.85 -15.07 0.70
CA LYS A 112 7.61 -14.48 0.21
C LYS A 112 7.78 -13.07 -0.37
N PHE A 113 8.77 -12.31 0.06
CA PHE A 113 9.02 -10.92 -0.35
C PHE A 113 10.12 -10.82 -1.41
#